data_AF-A0A1B2Z8Z8-F1
#
_entry.id   AF-A0A1B2Z8Z8-F1
#
_cell.length_a   1.000
_cell.length_b   1.000
_cell.length_c   1.000
_cell.angle_alpha   90.00
_cell.angle_beta   90.00
_cell.angle_gamma   90.00
#
_symmetry.space_group_name_H-M   'P 1'
#
loop_
_entity.id
_entity.type
_entity.pdbx_description
1 polymer ?
#
loop_
_entity_poly.entity_id
_entity_poly.type
_entity_poly.pdbx_seq_one_letter_code
_entity_poly.pdbx_strand_id
1 'polypeptide(L)'
;MALFDDVVSKFNNFKGYEGNPPTTEKEYNALDCWKNLSEKPDWETILSNIDLEKIKALREKEYPPMADYLDGIVKGDNVQVQKYIDDCLAVKAKYPKGDE
;
A
#
# COMPACT_ATOMS: atom_id res chain seq x y z
N MET A 1 -6.30 9.87 -6.89
CA MET A 1 -6.80 9.85 -5.50
C MET A 1 -5.58 9.99 -4.60
N ALA A 2 -5.65 10.75 -3.51
CA ALA A 2 -4.50 10.87 -2.62
C ALA A 2 -4.35 9.58 -1.81
N LEU A 3 -3.12 9.18 -1.44
CA LEU A 3 -2.90 7.98 -0.62
C LEU A 3 -3.67 8.02 0.71
N PHE A 4 -3.86 9.22 1.27
CA PHE A 4 -4.71 9.42 2.44
C PHE A 4 -6.15 8.94 2.16
N ASP A 5 -6.76 9.35 1.05
CA ASP A 5 -8.13 8.97 0.66
C ASP A 5 -8.25 7.46 0.47
N ASP A 6 -7.26 6.84 -0.19
CA ASP A 6 -7.21 5.39 -0.43
C ASP A 6 -7.08 4.61 0.90
N VAL A 7 -6.43 5.19 1.90
CA VAL A 7 -6.30 4.60 3.24
C VAL A 7 -7.57 4.77 4.05
N VAL A 8 -8.07 6.00 4.21
CA VAL A 8 -9.22 6.26 5.09
C VAL A 8 -10.53 5.68 4.54
N SER A 9 -10.68 5.59 3.21
CA SER A 9 -11.86 4.98 2.59
C SER A 9 -12.03 3.49 2.89
N LYS A 10 -10.98 2.79 3.34
CA LYS A 10 -11.04 1.38 3.77
C LYS A 10 -11.66 1.21 5.15
N PHE A 11 -11.79 2.29 5.94
CA PHE A 11 -12.40 2.24 7.26
C PHE A 11 -13.92 2.45 7.16
N ASN A 12 -14.71 1.52 7.69
CA ASN A 12 -16.19 1.62 7.70
C ASN A 12 -16.71 2.88 8.42
N ASN A 13 -15.93 3.38 9.37
CA ASN A 13 -16.22 4.58 10.17
C ASN A 13 -15.95 5.89 9.41
N PHE A 14 -15.33 5.84 8.23
CA PHE A 14 -15.11 7.02 7.39
C PHE A 14 -16.43 7.52 6.80
N LYS A 15 -16.63 8.84 6.79
CA LYS A 15 -17.83 9.50 6.23
C LYS A 15 -17.54 10.43 5.04
N GLY A 16 -16.29 10.51 4.59
CA GLY A 16 -15.86 11.52 3.63
C GLY A 16 -15.46 12.83 4.31
N TYR A 17 -14.84 13.73 3.55
CA TYR A 17 -14.49 15.07 3.99
C TYR A 17 -14.47 16.02 2.79
N GLU A 18 -14.57 17.33 3.06
CA GLU A 18 -14.44 18.36 2.04
C GLU A 18 -13.06 19.04 2.16
N GLY A 19 -12.47 19.38 1.01
CA GLY A 19 -11.18 20.08 0.94
C GLY A 19 -9.99 19.16 0.64
N ASN A 20 -8.80 19.61 1.03
CA ASN A 20 -7.55 18.91 0.74
C ASN A 20 -7.26 17.83 1.80
N PRO A 21 -6.61 16.72 1.41
CA PRO A 21 -6.16 15.71 2.37
C PRO A 21 -5.22 16.34 3.41
N PRO A 22 -5.32 15.93 4.68
CA PRO A 22 -4.47 16.45 5.73
C PRO A 22 -3.03 16.01 5.50
N THR A 23 -2.09 16.93 5.77
CA THR A 23 -0.64 16.69 5.68
C THR A 23 0.03 16.66 7.04
N THR A 24 -0.69 17.09 8.09
CA THR A 24 -0.21 17.11 9.46
C THR A 24 -1.23 16.48 10.40
N GLU A 25 -0.75 15.99 11.55
CA GLU A 25 -1.60 15.46 12.62
C GLU A 25 -2.64 16.50 13.07
N LYS A 26 -2.25 17.77 13.15
CA LYS A 26 -3.15 18.86 13.54
C LYS A 26 -4.30 19.03 12.55
N GLU A 27 -4.01 18.99 11.25
CA GLU A 27 -5.04 19.04 10.19
C GLU A 27 -5.95 17.80 10.27
N TYR A 28 -5.37 16.61 10.44
CA TYR A 28 -6.13 15.37 10.60
C TYR A 28 -7.04 15.38 11.84
N ASN A 29 -6.58 15.94 12.95
CA ASN A 29 -7.35 16.06 14.18
C ASN A 29 -8.49 17.07 14.08
N ALA A 30 -8.31 18.13 13.29
CA ALA A 30 -9.37 19.08 12.97
C ALA A 30 -10.35 18.58 11.90
N LEU A 31 -10.01 17.52 11.16
CA LEU A 31 -10.80 17.04 10.03
C LEU A 31 -12.04 16.26 10.49
N ASP A 32 -13.22 16.72 10.08
CA ASP A 32 -14.50 16.05 10.35
C ASP A 32 -14.79 14.93 9.35
N CYS A 33 -13.99 13.86 9.40
CA CYS A 33 -14.02 12.77 8.42
C CYS A 33 -14.52 11.42 8.96
N TRP A 34 -14.89 11.36 10.23
CA TRP A 34 -15.30 10.13 10.93
C TRP A 34 -16.74 10.21 11.45
N LYS A 35 -17.48 9.09 11.40
CA LYS A 35 -18.86 8.99 11.95
C LYS A 35 -18.82 8.96 13.48
N ASN A 36 -17.90 8.17 14.04
CA ASN A 36 -17.68 8.00 15.47
C ASN A 36 -16.24 8.40 15.82
N LEU A 37 -16.06 9.48 16.59
CA LEU A 37 -14.75 9.96 17.00
C LEU A 37 -14.03 9.02 17.98
N SER A 38 -14.77 8.18 18.73
CA SER A 38 -14.18 7.20 19.64
C SER A 38 -13.55 6.01 18.91
N GLU A 39 -13.94 5.77 17.66
CA GLU A 39 -13.40 4.73 16.77
C GLU A 39 -12.51 5.33 15.68
N LYS A 40 -12.08 6.58 15.85
CA LYS A 40 -11.17 7.25 14.93
C LYS A 40 -9.78 6.62 15.05
N PRO A 41 -9.16 6.14 13.96
CA PRO A 41 -7.78 5.68 13.99
C PRO A 41 -6.83 6.85 14.32
N ASP A 42 -5.75 6.56 15.03
CA ASP A 42 -4.71 7.53 15.31
C ASP A 42 -3.95 7.92 14.04
N TRP A 43 -3.30 9.08 14.08
CA TRP A 43 -2.58 9.62 12.92
C TRP A 43 -1.39 8.73 12.50
N GLU A 44 -0.73 8.09 13.45
CA GLU A 44 0.41 7.20 13.20
C GLU A 44 -0.03 5.95 12.44
N THR A 45 -1.16 5.35 12.81
CA THR A 45 -1.81 4.26 12.06
C THR A 45 -2.14 4.70 10.63
N ILE A 46 -2.65 5.91 10.43
CA ILE A 46 -2.92 6.43 9.08
C ILE A 46 -1.62 6.59 8.27
N LEU A 47 -0.58 7.17 8.85
CA LEU A 47 0.73 7.34 8.19
C LEU A 47 1.37 5.99 7.83
N SER A 48 1.35 5.02 8.76
CA SER A 48 1.85 3.68 8.51
C SER A 48 1.12 3.01 7.35
N ASN A 49 -0.21 3.13 7.29
CA ASN A 49 -0.99 2.62 6.16
C ASN A 49 -0.66 3.36 4.84
N ILE A 50 -0.44 4.67 4.87
CA ILE A 50 -0.01 5.44 3.69
C ILE A 50 1.34 4.93 3.17
N ASP A 51 2.30 4.72 4.06
CA ASP A 51 3.62 4.20 3.71
C ASP A 51 3.53 2.77 3.14
N LEU A 52 2.67 1.93 3.72
CA LEU A 52 2.40 0.59 3.19
C LEU A 52 1.79 0.62 1.79
N GLU A 53 0.83 1.50 1.52
CA GLU A 53 0.24 1.66 0.17
C GLU A 53 1.26 2.18 -0.84
N LYS A 54 2.12 3.12 -0.42
CA LYS A 54 3.23 3.61 -1.25
C LYS A 54 4.22 2.49 -1.59
N ILE A 55 4.59 1.65 -0.63
CA ILE A 55 5.45 0.49 -0.86
C ILE A 55 4.80 -0.49 -1.84
N LYS A 56 3.50 -0.78 -1.70
CA LYS A 56 2.77 -1.66 -2.62
C LYS A 56 2.82 -1.13 -4.06
N ALA A 57 2.53 0.17 -4.24
CA ALA A 57 2.57 0.80 -5.56
C ALA A 57 3.97 0.78 -6.19
N LEU A 58 5.02 1.00 -5.38
CA LEU A 58 6.41 0.92 -5.84
C LEU A 58 6.80 -0.51 -6.26
N ARG A 59 6.39 -1.52 -5.47
CA ARG A 59 6.63 -2.92 -5.81
C ARG A 59 5.88 -3.34 -7.07
N GLU A 60 4.61 -3.00 -7.19
CA GLU A 60 3.78 -3.32 -8.36
C GLU A 60 4.38 -2.75 -9.66
N LYS A 61 4.92 -1.54 -9.60
CA LYS A 61 5.58 -0.91 -10.76
C LYS A 61 6.87 -1.61 -11.19
N GLU A 62 7.61 -2.19 -10.26
CA GLU A 62 8.91 -2.81 -10.54
C GLU A 62 8.87 -4.33 -10.67
N TYR A 63 7.76 -4.97 -10.31
CA TYR A 63 7.64 -6.41 -10.49
C TYR A 63 7.79 -6.81 -11.97
N PRO A 64 8.52 -7.90 -12.24
CA PRO A 64 8.57 -8.46 -13.58
C PRO A 64 7.17 -8.90 -14.04
N PRO A 65 6.93 -9.01 -15.37
CA PRO A 65 5.66 -9.48 -15.89
C PRO A 65 5.31 -10.87 -15.36
N MET A 66 4.12 -11.03 -14.77
CA MET A 66 3.64 -12.32 -14.27
C MET A 66 3.55 -13.40 -15.37
N ALA A 67 3.44 -12.99 -16.63
CA ALA A 67 3.46 -13.90 -17.78
C ALA A 67 4.77 -14.70 -17.88
N ASP A 68 5.92 -14.11 -17.51
CA ASP A 68 7.22 -14.81 -17.56
C ASP A 68 7.27 -15.96 -16.54
N TYR A 69 6.63 -15.78 -15.39
CA TYR A 69 6.49 -16.84 -14.39
C TYR A 69 5.59 -17.98 -14.89
N LEU A 70 4.41 -17.64 -15.44
CA LEU A 70 3.45 -18.62 -15.94
C LEU A 70 4.02 -19.42 -17.13
N ASP A 71 4.72 -18.75 -18.05
CA ASP A 71 5.38 -19.38 -19.19
C ASP A 71 6.48 -20.34 -18.74
N GLY A 72 7.30 -19.95 -17.76
CA GLY A 72 8.30 -20.83 -17.16
C GLY A 72 7.69 -22.09 -16.54
N ILE A 73 6.57 -21.96 -15.83
CA ILE A 73 5.82 -23.11 -15.29
C ILE A 73 5.32 -24.02 -16.40
N VAL A 74 4.67 -23.48 -17.44
CA VAL A 74 4.10 -24.27 -18.54
C VAL A 74 5.18 -25.03 -19.31
N LYS A 75 6.38 -24.45 -19.44
CA LYS A 75 7.54 -25.08 -20.07
C LYS A 75 8.27 -26.10 -19.17
N GLY A 76 8.03 -26.07 -17.86
CA GLY A 76 8.85 -26.79 -16.88
C GLY A 76 10.27 -26.20 -16.75
N ASP A 77 10.45 -24.93 -17.08
CA ASP A 77 11.74 -24.23 -16.99
C ASP A 77 11.94 -23.65 -15.58
N ASN A 78 12.59 -24.44 -14.74
CA ASN A 78 12.91 -24.03 -13.36
C ASN A 78 13.86 -22.82 -13.30
N VAL A 79 14.69 -22.60 -14.32
CA VAL A 79 15.63 -21.46 -14.34
C VAL A 79 14.86 -20.16 -14.56
N GLN A 80 13.92 -20.15 -15.51
CA GLN A 80 13.04 -19.01 -15.75
C GLN A 80 12.16 -18.69 -14.54
N VAL A 81 11.60 -19.73 -13.90
CA VAL A 81 10.81 -19.58 -12.67
C VAL A 81 11.65 -18.99 -11.54
N GLN A 82 12.84 -19.53 -11.30
CA GLN A 82 13.72 -19.03 -10.24
C GLN A 82 14.13 -17.58 -10.49
N LYS A 83 14.46 -17.23 -11.74
CA LYS A 83 14.80 -15.84 -12.10
C LYS A 83 13.67 -14.86 -11.72
N TYR A 84 12.43 -15.19 -12.08
CA TYR A 84 11.27 -14.34 -11.72
C TYR A 84 11.14 -14.18 -10.21
N ILE A 85 11.32 -15.26 -9.44
CA ILE A 85 11.28 -15.24 -7.98
C ILE A 85 12.37 -14.31 -7.43
N ASP A 86 13.61 -14.46 -7.89
CA ASP A 86 14.75 -13.67 -7.43
C ASP A 86 14.55 -12.18 -7.74
N ASP A 87 14.06 -11.85 -8.94
CA ASP A 87 13.73 -10.47 -9.33
C ASP A 87 12.64 -9.88 -8.42
N CYS A 88 11.58 -10.64 -8.10
CA CYS A 88 10.55 -10.21 -7.18
C CYS A 88 11.09 -10.01 -5.75
N LEU A 89 11.97 -10.88 -5.28
CA LEU A 89 12.62 -10.77 -3.97
C LEU A 89 13.54 -9.54 -3.91
N ALA A 90 14.25 -9.22 -4.99
CA ALA A 90 15.06 -8.00 -5.09
C ALA A 90 14.20 -6.74 -4.96
N VAL A 91 13.04 -6.70 -5.62
CA VAL A 91 12.07 -5.60 -5.48
C VAL A 91 11.55 -5.49 -4.04
N LYS A 92 11.27 -6.63 -3.39
CA LYS A 92 10.82 -6.64 -1.98
C LYS A 92 11.91 -6.16 -1.02
N ALA A 93 13.17 -6.51 -1.27
CA ALA A 93 14.32 -6.05 -0.48
C ALA A 93 14.56 -4.54 -0.66
N LYS A 94 14.35 -4.01 -1.88
CA LYS A 94 14.44 -2.57 -2.17
C LYS A 94 13.34 -1.75 -1.49
N TYR A 95 12.15 -2.32 -1.36
CA TYR A 95 10.99 -1.68 -0.73
C TYR A 95 10.47 -2.53 0.43
N PRO A 96 11.16 -2.61 1.59
CA PRO A 96 10.70 -3.41 2.71
C PRO A 96 9.35 -2.88 3.21
N LYS A 97 8.42 -3.80 3.48
CA LYS A 97 7.32 -3.49 4.40
C LYS A 97 7.94 -3.56 5.79
N GLY A 98 7.65 -2.61 6.68
CA GLY A 98 8.10 -2.72 8.07
C GLY A 98 7.69 -4.07 8.70
N ASP A 99 8.18 -4.35 9.90
CA ASP A 99 7.82 -5.60 10.59
C ASP A 99 6.29 -5.70 10.71
N GLU A 100 5.71 -6.73 10.08
CA GLU A 100 4.27 -7.07 10.11
C GLU A 100 3.85 -7.63 11.48
#